data_AF-A0AAV0Z5B7-F1
#
_entry.id   AF-A0AAV0Z5B7-F1
#
_cell.length_a   1.000
_cell.length_b   1.000
_cell.length_c   1.000
_cell.angle_alpha   90.00
_cell.angle_beta   90.00
_cell.angle_gamma   90.00
#
_symmetry.space_group_name_H-M   'P 1'
#
loop_
_entity.id
_entity.type
_entity.pdbx_description
1 polymer ?
#
loop_
_entity_poly.entity_id
_entity_poly.type
_entity_poly.pdbx_seq_one_letter_code
_entity_poly.pdbx_strand_id
1 'polypeptide(L)'
;MMLLNFYLRKAFKGEEQSSNCVELIPEILEYARNLPLAIKVVGSFLCTRDATQWRDALDRLKNNPDSKIMDLLQMSVEGLQHEEKEIFLRIACFFKGEREDYVKRILDACGLYPQIGTQRVIEKSLITIKNQEIHMHDMLQELRKKIVRHNFLEDPVSWSRLWRYKDFYRVLKTKKGNMPD
;
A
#
# COMPACT_ATOMS: atom_id res chain seq x y z
N MET A 1 2.21 -17.39 16.67
CA MET A 1 3.68 -17.55 16.51
C MET A 1 4.09 -18.42 15.32
N MET A 2 3.62 -19.68 15.17
CA MET A 2 4.09 -20.58 14.09
C MET A 2 3.85 -20.08 12.66
N LEU A 3 2.71 -19.42 12.40
CA LEU A 3 2.39 -18.92 11.06
C LEU A 3 3.32 -17.80 10.60
N LEU A 4 3.80 -16.94 11.52
CA LEU A 4 4.74 -15.89 11.15
C LEU A 4 6.12 -16.44 10.84
N ASN A 5 6.61 -17.37 11.66
CA ASN A 5 7.90 -18.03 11.41
C ASN A 5 7.88 -18.78 10.07
N PHE A 6 6.74 -19.40 9.73
CA PHE A 6 6.51 -20.00 8.42
C PHE A 6 6.44 -18.98 7.27
N TYR A 7 5.72 -17.86 7.44
CA TYR A 7 5.62 -16.81 6.40
C TYR A 7 6.94 -16.09 6.17
N LEU A 8 7.68 -15.79 7.24
CA LEU A 8 9.03 -15.24 7.17
C LEU A 8 9.94 -16.25 6.47
N ARG A 9 10.03 -17.51 6.92
CA ARG A 9 10.80 -18.55 6.22
C ARG A 9 10.43 -18.74 4.75
N LYS A 10 9.15 -18.59 4.37
CA LYS A 10 8.72 -18.67 2.96
C LYS A 10 9.04 -17.42 2.15
N ALA A 11 9.05 -16.24 2.76
CA ALA A 11 9.44 -14.99 2.13
C ALA A 11 10.97 -14.91 1.91
N PHE A 12 11.75 -15.46 2.84
CA PHE A 12 13.21 -15.61 2.74
C PHE A 12 13.58 -16.87 1.95
N LYS A 13 13.28 -16.89 0.65
CA LYS A 13 13.85 -17.88 -0.27
C LYS A 13 15.33 -17.52 -0.53
N GLY A 14 16.22 -17.99 0.33
CA GLY A 14 17.66 -17.97 0.05
C GLY A 14 18.50 -17.39 1.17
N GLU A 15 19.44 -18.22 1.60
CA GLU A 15 20.62 -17.91 2.41
C GLU A 15 20.38 -17.57 3.88
N GLU A 16 21.38 -17.98 4.66
CA GLU A 16 21.38 -18.14 6.11
C GLU A 16 20.59 -17.05 6.83
N GLN A 17 19.69 -17.49 7.72
CA GLN A 17 19.17 -16.62 8.76
C GLN A 17 20.37 -16.03 9.49
N SER A 18 20.76 -14.78 9.18
CA SER A 18 21.63 -14.06 10.09
C SER A 18 20.88 -14.03 11.42
N SER A 19 21.46 -14.63 12.46
CA SER A 19 20.87 -14.76 13.80
C SER A 19 20.26 -13.43 14.29
N ASN A 20 20.85 -12.32 13.85
CA ASN A 20 20.47 -10.95 14.14
C ASN A 20 19.08 -10.55 13.60
N CYS A 21 18.59 -11.11 12.48
CA CYS A 21 17.23 -10.83 11.99
C CYS A 21 16.16 -11.52 12.86
N VAL A 22 16.47 -12.72 13.38
CA VAL A 22 15.53 -13.51 14.20
C VAL A 22 15.27 -12.81 15.54
N GLU A 23 16.28 -12.15 16.10
CA GLU A 23 16.19 -11.38 17.34
C GLU A 23 15.24 -10.17 17.25
N LEU A 24 15.02 -9.62 16.05
CA LEU A 24 14.13 -8.46 15.84
C LEU A 24 12.65 -8.85 15.65
N ILE A 25 12.34 -10.15 15.49
CA ILE A 25 10.97 -10.64 15.27
C ILE A 25 9.99 -10.29 16.41
N PRO A 26 10.36 -10.44 17.71
CA PRO A 26 9.47 -10.07 18.81
C PRO A 26 9.08 -8.59 18.80
N GLU A 27 10.04 -7.70 18.52
CA GLU A 27 9.79 -6.27 18.47
C GLU A 27 8.89 -5.89 17.28
N ILE A 28 9.06 -6.56 16.14
CA ILE A 28 8.18 -6.41 14.97
C ILE A 28 6.74 -6.86 15.29
N LEU A 29 6.58 -7.97 16.02
CA LEU A 29 5.27 -8.48 16.43
C LEU A 29 4.54 -7.54 17.38
N GLU A 30 5.28 -7.02 18.37
CA GLU A 30 4.78 -6.02 19.31
C GLU A 30 4.36 -4.75 18.57
N TYR A 31 5.20 -4.27 17.65
CA TYR A 31 4.91 -3.11 16.83
C TYR A 31 3.68 -3.30 15.92
N ALA A 32 3.57 -4.46 15.28
CA ALA A 32 2.43 -4.82 14.43
C ALA A 32 1.15 -5.14 15.22
N ARG A 33 1.18 -5.06 16.57
CA ARG A 33 0.05 -5.36 17.48
C ARG A 33 -0.63 -6.70 17.19
N ASN A 34 0.13 -7.70 16.75
CA ASN A 34 -0.38 -9.00 16.31
C ASN A 34 -1.44 -8.95 15.19
N LEU A 35 -1.61 -7.83 14.48
CA LEU A 35 -2.56 -7.72 13.38
C LEU A 35 -2.02 -8.46 12.15
N PRO A 36 -2.73 -9.48 11.62
CA PRO A 36 -2.22 -10.30 10.53
C PRO A 36 -1.82 -9.51 9.28
N LEU A 37 -2.55 -8.43 8.96
CA LEU A 37 -2.19 -7.54 7.85
C LEU A 37 -0.92 -6.75 8.14
N ALA A 38 -0.83 -6.11 9.30
CA ALA A 38 0.34 -5.31 9.68
C ALA A 38 1.59 -6.19 9.67
N ILE A 39 1.48 -7.42 10.17
CA ILE A 39 2.55 -8.41 10.12
C ILE A 39 2.95 -8.76 8.68
N LYS A 40 1.99 -9.03 7.79
CA LYS A 40 2.29 -9.34 6.37
C LYS A 40 2.97 -8.18 5.66
N VAL A 41 2.50 -6.97 5.92
CA VAL A 41 3.01 -5.74 5.34
C VAL A 41 4.42 -5.45 5.84
N VAL A 42 4.66 -5.56 7.15
CA VAL A 42 6.01 -5.41 7.73
C VAL A 42 6.94 -6.50 7.20
N GLY A 43 6.49 -7.75 7.19
CA GLY A 43 7.28 -8.87 6.68
C GLY A 43 7.68 -8.69 5.21
N SER A 44 6.77 -8.22 4.35
CA SER A 44 7.06 -7.93 2.95
C SER A 44 7.91 -6.66 2.74
N PHE A 45 7.75 -5.67 3.62
CA PHE A 45 8.63 -4.51 3.64
C PHE A 45 10.06 -4.97 3.97
N LEU A 46 10.25 -5.80 4.99
CA LEU A 46 11.56 -6.22 5.47
C LEU A 46 12.20 -7.36 4.65
N CYS A 47 11.43 -8.09 3.83
CA CYS A 47 11.93 -9.31 3.18
C CYS A 47 13.09 -9.11 2.19
N THR A 48 13.29 -7.89 1.70
CA THR A 48 14.36 -7.54 0.75
C THR A 48 15.54 -6.80 1.42
N ARG A 49 15.62 -6.82 2.76
CA ARG A 49 16.55 -5.99 3.55
C ARG A 49 17.38 -6.82 4.50
N ASP A 50 18.59 -6.36 4.82
CA ASP A 50 19.50 -6.99 5.78
C ASP A 50 19.22 -6.59 7.26
N ALA A 51 19.87 -7.25 8.21
CA ALA A 51 19.65 -7.04 9.66
C ALA A 51 19.88 -5.59 10.14
N THR A 52 20.82 -4.85 9.53
CA THR A 52 21.06 -3.44 9.89
C THR A 52 19.92 -2.56 9.40
N GLN A 53 19.47 -2.80 8.16
CA GLN A 53 18.32 -2.11 7.58
C GLN A 53 17.01 -2.42 8.30
N TRP A 54 16.88 -3.60 8.93
CA TRP A 54 15.72 -3.91 9.77
C TRP A 54 15.68 -3.07 11.03
N ARG A 55 16.83 -2.93 11.71
CA ARG A 55 16.92 -2.14 12.95
C ARG A 55 16.62 -0.67 12.66
N ASP A 56 17.19 -0.11 11.60
CA ASP A 56 16.92 1.26 11.16
C ASP A 56 15.44 1.47 10.79
N ALA A 57 14.85 0.53 10.06
CA ALA A 57 13.43 0.57 9.73
C ALA A 57 12.56 0.55 10.99
N LEU A 58 12.89 -0.32 11.95
CA LEU A 58 12.14 -0.47 13.19
C LEU A 58 12.27 0.76 14.11
N ASP A 59 13.45 1.36 14.22
CA ASP A 59 13.66 2.59 14.98
C ASP A 59 12.90 3.76 14.35
N ARG A 60 12.95 3.89 13.02
CA ARG A 60 12.16 4.89 12.28
C ARG A 60 10.66 4.74 12.54
N LEU A 61 10.19 3.51 12.67
CA LEU A 61 8.81 3.16 12.95
C LEU A 61 8.39 3.44 14.41
N LYS A 62 9.30 3.26 15.38
CA LYS A 62 9.06 3.54 16.80
C LYS A 62 9.02 5.04 17.12
N ASN A 63 9.84 5.84 16.43
CA ASN A 63 9.98 7.28 16.66
C ASN A 63 8.79 8.13 16.16
N ASN A 64 7.79 7.54 15.50
CA ASN A 64 6.60 8.25 15.04
C ASN A 64 5.31 7.62 15.63
N PRO A 65 4.81 8.13 16.78
CA PRO A 65 3.79 7.43 17.57
C PRO A 65 2.35 7.58 17.07
N ASP A 66 2.02 8.62 16.29
CA ASP A 66 0.63 9.01 16.04
C ASP A 66 -0.11 8.17 14.99
N SER A 67 0.59 7.37 14.16
CA SER A 67 -0.08 6.38 13.30
C SER A 67 0.77 5.17 12.90
N LYS A 68 1.43 4.53 13.86
CA LYS A 68 2.35 3.38 13.66
C LYS A 68 1.97 2.39 12.53
N ILE A 69 0.70 1.95 12.47
CA ILE A 69 0.25 1.00 11.44
C ILE A 69 0.06 1.68 10.07
N MET A 70 -0.44 2.92 10.04
CA MET A 70 -0.63 3.65 8.78
C MET A 70 0.71 4.03 8.16
N ASP A 71 1.71 4.35 8.97
CA ASP A 71 3.05 4.68 8.48
C ASP A 71 3.77 3.45 7.90
N LEU A 72 3.55 2.26 8.46
CA LEU A 72 3.98 0.99 7.84
C LEU A 72 3.38 0.75 6.47
N LEU A 73 2.06 0.90 6.39
CA LEU A 73 1.34 0.68 5.15
C LEU A 73 1.80 1.72 4.11
N GLN A 74 2.05 2.97 4.55
CA GLN A 74 2.63 4.01 3.71
C GLN A 74 4.01 3.64 3.19
N MET A 75 4.92 3.17 4.05
CA MET A 75 6.27 2.76 3.65
C MET A 75 6.27 1.60 2.64
N SER A 76 5.26 0.72 2.72
CA SER A 76 5.09 -0.37 1.77
C SER A 76 4.62 0.14 0.40
N VAL A 77 3.81 1.20 0.37
CA VAL A 77 3.44 1.90 -0.87
C VAL A 77 4.60 2.75 -1.38
N GLU A 78 5.41 3.40 -0.53
CA GLU A 78 6.59 4.19 -0.93
C GLU A 78 7.64 3.35 -1.65
N GLY A 79 7.77 2.07 -1.27
CA GLY A 79 8.65 1.09 -1.92
C GLY A 79 8.18 0.61 -3.29
N LEU A 80 7.05 1.09 -3.80
CA LEU A 80 6.58 0.83 -5.16
C LEU A 80 7.10 1.89 -6.15
N GLN A 81 7.28 1.50 -7.41
CA GLN A 81 7.54 2.39 -8.54
C GLN A 81 6.32 3.25 -8.88
N HIS A 82 6.49 4.24 -9.76
CA HIS A 82 5.44 5.20 -10.07
C HIS A 82 4.19 4.52 -10.66
N GLU A 83 4.33 3.63 -11.66
CA GLU A 83 3.19 2.91 -12.24
C GLU A 83 2.55 1.94 -11.25
N GLU A 84 3.34 1.28 -10.40
CA GLU A 84 2.85 0.37 -9.36
C GLU A 84 2.01 1.10 -8.29
N LYS A 85 2.47 2.28 -7.84
CA LYS A 85 1.72 3.16 -6.93
C LYS A 85 0.40 3.59 -7.56
N GLU A 86 0.44 3.93 -8.83
CA GLU A 86 -0.72 4.33 -9.61
C GLU A 86 -1.77 3.19 -9.71
N ILE A 87 -1.33 1.95 -9.92
CA ILE A 87 -2.19 0.76 -9.89
C ILE A 87 -2.82 0.58 -8.51
N PHE A 88 -2.02 0.63 -7.43
CA PHE A 88 -2.53 0.51 -6.06
C PHE A 88 -3.64 1.54 -5.79
N LEU A 89 -3.41 2.80 -6.16
CA LEU A 89 -4.38 3.88 -5.96
C LEU A 89 -5.67 3.64 -6.75
N ARG A 90 -5.59 3.22 -8.02
CA ARG A 90 -6.77 2.90 -8.84
C ARG A 90 -7.57 1.75 -8.26
N ILE A 91 -6.90 0.69 -7.81
CA ILE A 91 -7.56 -0.45 -7.18
C ILE A 91 -8.24 -0.03 -5.88
N ALA A 92 -7.53 0.67 -5.00
CA ALA A 92 -8.06 1.17 -3.74
C ALA A 92 -9.29 2.07 -3.93
N CYS A 93 -9.33 2.82 -5.05
CA CYS A 93 -10.41 3.75 -5.38
C CYS A 93 -11.64 3.07 -5.99
N PHE A 94 -11.44 2.16 -6.96
CA PHE A 94 -12.54 1.74 -7.85
C PHE A 94 -12.73 0.25 -7.96
N PHE A 95 -11.69 -0.53 -7.73
CA PHE A 95 -11.66 -1.93 -8.16
C PHE A 95 -11.56 -2.92 -7.01
N LYS A 96 -11.90 -2.49 -5.79
CA LYS A 96 -12.05 -3.40 -4.66
C LYS A 96 -13.27 -4.30 -4.89
N GLY A 97 -13.06 -5.61 -4.88
CA GLY A 97 -14.09 -6.62 -5.12
C GLY A 97 -14.35 -6.91 -6.59
N GLU A 98 -13.67 -6.22 -7.51
CA GLU A 98 -13.83 -6.43 -8.94
C GLU A 98 -12.99 -7.60 -9.44
N ARG A 99 -13.39 -8.18 -10.56
CA ARG A 99 -12.66 -9.29 -11.19
C ARG A 99 -11.28 -8.86 -11.70
N GLU A 100 -10.26 -9.66 -11.42
CA GLU A 100 -8.86 -9.40 -11.80
C GLU A 100 -8.70 -9.14 -13.30
N ASP A 101 -9.33 -9.97 -14.14
CA ASP A 101 -9.23 -9.86 -15.60
C ASP A 101 -9.79 -8.54 -16.12
N TYR A 102 -10.93 -8.11 -15.58
CA TYR A 102 -11.55 -6.84 -15.88
C TYR A 102 -10.65 -5.66 -15.47
N VAL A 103 -10.11 -5.71 -14.25
CA VAL A 103 -9.24 -4.65 -13.73
C VAL A 103 -7.96 -4.55 -14.52
N LYS A 104 -7.31 -5.68 -14.83
CA LYS A 104 -6.10 -5.70 -15.65
C LYS A 104 -6.35 -5.10 -17.03
N ARG A 105 -7.46 -5.42 -17.71
CA ARG A 105 -7.80 -4.82 -19.01
C ARG A 105 -7.92 -3.29 -18.96
N ILE A 106 -8.55 -2.74 -17.91
CA ILE A 106 -8.67 -1.29 -17.76
C ILE A 106 -7.32 -0.63 -17.49
N LEU A 107 -6.51 -1.23 -16.61
CA LEU A 107 -5.18 -0.72 -16.30
C LEU A 107 -4.25 -0.76 -17.53
N ASP A 108 -4.39 -1.80 -18.37
CA ASP A 108 -3.63 -1.94 -19.62
C ASP A 108 -4.01 -0.82 -20.62
N ALA A 109 -5.31 -0.57 -20.77
CA ALA A 109 -5.80 0.55 -21.58
C ALA A 109 -5.34 1.93 -21.06
N CYS A 110 -4.89 2.01 -19.80
CA CYS A 110 -4.30 3.21 -19.20
C CYS A 110 -2.76 3.26 -19.33
N GLY A 111 -2.12 2.29 -19.99
CA GLY A 111 -0.67 2.22 -20.17
C GLY A 111 0.11 1.87 -18.89
N LEU A 112 -0.51 1.15 -17.95
CA LEU A 112 0.07 0.90 -16.62
C LEU A 112 0.75 -0.47 -16.47
N TYR A 113 0.93 -1.25 -17.53
CA TYR A 113 1.63 -2.55 -17.49
C TYR A 113 1.13 -3.48 -16.37
N PRO A 114 -0.18 -3.79 -16.34
CA PRO A 114 -0.84 -4.39 -15.17
C PRO A 114 -0.34 -5.78 -14.80
N GLN A 115 0.27 -6.53 -15.72
CA GLN A 115 0.78 -7.86 -15.41
C GLN A 115 1.91 -7.79 -14.37
N ILE A 116 2.89 -6.92 -14.60
CA ILE A 116 4.01 -6.73 -13.66
C ILE A 116 3.53 -5.89 -12.48
N GLY A 117 2.83 -4.79 -12.74
CA GLY A 117 2.46 -3.86 -11.69
C GLY A 117 1.51 -4.44 -10.64
N THR A 118 0.47 -5.19 -11.04
CA THR A 118 -0.43 -5.87 -10.08
C THR A 118 0.33 -6.93 -9.29
N GLN A 119 1.22 -7.70 -9.93
CA GLN A 119 2.03 -8.71 -9.25
C GLN A 119 2.89 -8.09 -8.14
N ARG A 120 3.51 -6.93 -8.40
CA ARG A 120 4.32 -6.18 -7.43
C ARG A 120 3.52 -5.67 -6.25
N VAL A 121 2.30 -5.19 -6.49
CA VAL A 121 1.36 -4.77 -5.42
C VAL A 121 0.92 -5.98 -4.57
N ILE A 122 0.77 -7.17 -5.16
CA ILE A 122 0.50 -8.43 -4.43
C ILE A 122 1.71 -8.86 -3.59
N GLU A 123 2.92 -8.81 -4.15
CA GLU A 123 4.17 -9.12 -3.42
C GLU A 123 4.34 -8.24 -2.18
N LYS A 124 3.94 -6.96 -2.27
CA LYS A 124 3.89 -6.01 -1.15
C LYS A 124 2.73 -6.24 -0.17
N SER A 125 1.91 -7.27 -0.38
CA SER A 125 0.73 -7.60 0.45
C SER A 125 -0.28 -6.46 0.56
N LEU A 126 -0.31 -5.56 -0.44
CA LEU A 126 -1.23 -4.41 -0.48
C LEU A 126 -2.58 -4.79 -1.11
N ILE A 127 -2.60 -5.87 -1.89
CA ILE A 127 -3.83 -6.49 -2.40
C ILE A 127 -3.69 -8.01 -2.34
N THR A 128 -4.80 -8.72 -2.45
CA THR A 128 -4.84 -10.19 -2.54
C THR A 128 -5.87 -10.59 -3.57
N ILE A 129 -5.63 -11.68 -4.29
CA ILE A 129 -6.60 -12.21 -5.24
C ILE A 129 -7.24 -13.46 -4.63
N LYS A 130 -8.57 -13.48 -4.58
CA LYS A 130 -9.35 -14.61 -4.11
C LYS A 130 -10.55 -14.78 -5.02
N ASN A 131 -10.80 -16.00 -5.49
CA ASN A 131 -11.92 -16.30 -6.39
C ASN A 131 -11.94 -15.40 -7.64
N GLN A 132 -10.76 -15.12 -8.21
CA GLN A 132 -10.60 -14.20 -9.37
C GLN A 132 -10.98 -12.74 -9.10
N GLU A 133 -11.22 -12.35 -7.86
CA GLU A 133 -11.52 -10.97 -7.47
C GLU A 133 -10.35 -10.34 -6.71
N ILE A 134 -10.20 -9.02 -6.85
CA ILE A 134 -9.20 -8.24 -6.14
C ILE A 134 -9.74 -7.81 -4.78
N HIS A 135 -9.09 -8.26 -3.72
CA HIS A 135 -9.39 -7.91 -2.34
C HIS A 135 -8.33 -6.95 -1.79
N MET A 136 -8.79 -5.95 -1.05
CA MET A 136 -7.94 -5.00 -0.33
C MET A 136 -8.52 -4.78 1.07
N HIS A 137 -7.65 -4.74 2.07
CA HIS A 137 -8.06 -4.48 3.44
C HIS A 137 -8.52 -3.03 3.63
N ASP A 138 -9.53 -2.80 4.46
CA ASP A 138 -10.12 -1.46 4.65
C ASP A 138 -9.09 -0.40 5.09
N MET A 139 -8.14 -0.80 5.94
CA MET A 139 -7.04 0.08 6.36
C MET A 139 -6.16 0.57 5.21
N LEU A 140 -6.00 -0.20 4.14
CA LEU A 140 -5.27 0.22 2.93
C LEU A 140 -6.11 1.18 2.07
N GLN A 141 -7.44 1.07 2.11
CA GLN A 141 -8.31 2.08 1.53
C GLN A 141 -8.26 3.40 2.31
N GLU A 142 -8.19 3.34 3.64
CA GLU A 142 -7.98 4.53 4.48
C GLU A 142 -6.59 5.15 4.22
N LEU A 143 -5.56 4.33 4.03
CA LEU A 143 -4.24 4.82 3.64
C LEU A 143 -4.30 5.57 2.32
N ARG A 144 -5.01 5.06 1.32
CA ARG A 144 -5.20 5.77 0.05
C ARG A 144 -5.83 7.15 0.27
N LYS A 145 -6.75 7.32 1.22
CA LYS A 145 -7.28 8.66 1.57
C LYS A 145 -6.21 9.57 2.18
N LYS A 146 -5.34 9.03 3.06
CA LYS A 146 -4.20 9.77 3.65
C LYS A 146 -3.23 10.23 2.55
N ILE A 147 -2.81 9.32 1.66
CA ILE A 147 -1.87 9.61 0.56
C ILE A 147 -2.40 10.70 -0.38
N VAL A 148 -3.65 10.57 -0.84
CA VAL A 148 -4.24 11.54 -1.78
C VAL A 148 -4.38 12.92 -1.13
N ARG A 149 -4.74 12.99 0.15
CA ARG A 149 -4.83 14.27 0.89
C ARG A 149 -3.47 14.90 1.11
N HIS A 150 -2.44 14.11 1.44
CA HIS A 150 -1.13 14.65 1.78
C HIS A 150 -0.42 15.26 0.57
N ASN A 151 -0.63 14.69 -0.62
CA ASN A 151 -0.10 15.24 -1.87
C ASN A 151 -0.76 16.58 -2.28
N PHE A 152 -1.93 16.93 -1.72
CA PHE A 152 -2.69 18.11 -2.12
C PHE A 152 -3.57 18.64 -0.97
N LEU A 153 -2.95 19.30 -0.01
CA LEU A 153 -3.58 19.62 1.28
C LEU A 153 -4.68 20.69 1.24
N GLU A 154 -4.77 21.56 0.22
CA GLU A 154 -5.68 22.74 0.31
C GLU A 154 -6.61 22.99 -0.88
N ASP A 155 -6.49 22.27 -1.99
CA ASP A 155 -7.33 22.55 -3.16
C ASP A 155 -7.75 21.28 -3.93
N PRO A 156 -9.05 20.92 -3.95
CA PRO A 156 -9.55 19.82 -4.76
C PRO A 156 -9.37 20.03 -6.26
N VAL A 157 -9.27 21.28 -6.74
CA VAL A 157 -8.97 21.56 -8.16
C VAL A 157 -7.55 21.10 -8.51
N SER A 158 -6.65 21.14 -7.53
CA SER A 158 -5.27 20.67 -7.64
C SER A 158 -5.11 19.15 -7.44
N TRP A 159 -6.15 18.44 -6.98
CA TRP A 159 -6.09 16.98 -6.86
C TRP A 159 -6.01 16.39 -8.26
N SER A 160 -4.96 15.61 -8.54
CA SER A 160 -4.84 14.93 -9.84
C SER A 160 -6.08 14.10 -10.18
N ARG A 161 -6.89 13.71 -9.15
CA ARG A 161 -8.15 12.99 -9.30
C ARG A 161 -9.17 13.27 -8.18
N LEU A 162 -10.44 13.42 -8.55
CA LEU A 162 -11.56 13.75 -7.66
C LEU A 162 -12.45 12.54 -7.41
N TRP A 163 -12.67 12.20 -6.14
CA TRP A 163 -13.19 10.88 -5.76
C TRP A 163 -14.47 10.85 -4.94
N ARG A 164 -14.83 11.93 -4.24
CA ARG A 164 -16.16 12.02 -3.61
C ARG A 164 -17.06 12.79 -4.56
N TYR A 165 -18.30 12.34 -4.72
CA TYR A 165 -19.30 13.06 -5.51
C TYR A 165 -19.40 14.54 -5.11
N LYS A 166 -19.33 14.83 -3.81
CA LYS A 166 -19.33 16.21 -3.28
C LYS A 166 -18.12 17.03 -3.74
N ASP A 167 -16.94 16.41 -3.84
CA ASP A 167 -15.70 17.08 -4.27
C ASP A 167 -15.70 17.27 -5.79
N PHE A 168 -16.18 16.28 -6.55
CA PHE A 168 -16.38 16.38 -7.99
C PHE A 168 -17.38 17.49 -8.34
N TYR A 169 -18.52 17.54 -7.65
CA TYR A 169 -19.52 18.59 -7.82
C TYR A 169 -18.96 19.98 -7.47
N ARG A 170 -18.13 20.07 -6.42
CA ARG A 170 -17.46 21.32 -6.04
C ARG A 170 -16.55 21.83 -7.15
N VAL A 171 -15.68 20.99 -7.70
CA VAL A 171 -14.78 21.39 -8.80
C VAL A 171 -15.53 21.75 -10.09
N LEU A 172 -16.59 21.00 -10.43
CA LEU A 172 -17.43 21.34 -11.58
C LEU A 172 -18.09 22.72 -11.42
N LYS A 173 -18.55 23.06 -10.21
CA LYS A 173 -19.17 24.36 -9.92
C LYS A 173 -18.15 25.50 -9.98
N THR A 174 -16.93 25.30 -9.50
CA THR A 174 -15.86 26.31 -9.55
C THR A 174 -15.38 26.58 -10.99
N LYS A 175 -15.29 25.57 -11.86
CA LYS A 175 -14.90 25.76 -13.28
C LYS A 175 -15.95 26.49 -14.12
N LYS A 176 -17.24 26.38 -13.79
CA LYS A 176 -18.33 27.08 -14.50
C LYS A 176 -18.37 28.59 -14.26
N GLY A 177 -17.63 29.12 -13.27
CA GLY A 177 -17.55 30.55 -12.99
C GLY A 177 -16.42 31.31 -13.71
N ASN A 178 -15.52 30.59 -14.42
CA ASN A 178 -14.32 31.15 -15.05
C ASN A 178 -14.27 30.93 -16.57
N MET A 179 -15.40 30.66 -17.24
CA MET A 179 -15.45 30.78 -18.70
C MET A 179 -15.57 32.28 -19.04
N PRO A 180 -14.64 32.87 -19.82
CA PRO A 180 -14.88 34.16 -20.44
C PRO A 180 -16.03 34.00 -21.45
N ASP A 181 -16.93 34.99 -21.48
CA ASP A 181 -17.99 35.13 -22.48
C ASP A 181 -17.43 35.19 -23.91
#